data_AF-A0AAV5AWV0-F1
#
_entry.id   AF-A0AAV5AWV0-F1
#
_cell.length_a   1.000
_cell.length_b   1.000
_cell.length_c   1.000
_cell.angle_alpha   90.00
_cell.angle_beta   90.00
_cell.angle_gamma   90.00
#
_symmetry.space_group_name_H-M   'P 1'
#
loop_
_entity.id
_entity.type
_entity.pdbx_description
1 polymer ?
#
loop_
_entity_poly.entity_id
_entity_poly.type
_entity_poly.pdbx_seq_one_letter_code
_entity_poly.pdbx_strand_id
1 'polypeptide(L)'
;MIYYKISISIILSLVLRCVMGTEENKQKNIMSNTSLIEGINISESFIKNIELKQYKYKGIYIEDLKLNSFQKKEFCIDFFNFLKEQQFEKEEYAQVFFIKLLLVCIQQKDESILYDILNNIFKDGLLGYYLEDYSVYLYQLFLYKPSFFIKNAYKYGDSSIVEYINNSLPNTFFTKEKTIKNNLGEIKQDGNNMLLISEKQVELFSLIKLKNSIKKQSAIEVFYSPSFNTGWKEKIAVYYNIYDYINEKILTSLTTEERKYFEKNNYPMFENYIIKNRYEVYDSDGYANLREGKSSSSKILGTILSGENVEVLDDKGDWWLVESSNNRKGYVHKSRLRLVIKKSSKR
;
A
#
# COMPACT_ATOMS: atom_id res chain seq x y z
N MET A 1 15.84 -27.33 -2.97
CA MET A 1 15.29 -26.98 -1.63
C MET A 1 13.94 -26.28 -1.87
N ILE A 2 12.95 -27.00 -2.42
CA ILE A 2 11.76 -27.56 -1.76
C ILE A 2 10.85 -26.49 -1.10
N TYR A 3 9.82 -26.11 -1.87
CA TYR A 3 8.43 -25.69 -1.57
C TYR A 3 8.11 -24.50 -0.64
N TYR A 4 7.36 -23.53 -1.19
CA TYR A 4 5.91 -23.36 -0.88
C TYR A 4 5.17 -22.84 -2.14
N LYS A 5 4.48 -23.75 -2.84
CA LYS A 5 3.34 -23.40 -3.70
C LYS A 5 2.13 -23.26 -2.78
N ILE A 6 1.55 -22.09 -2.69
CA ILE A 6 0.20 -21.93 -2.12
C ILE A 6 -0.77 -21.98 -3.29
N SER A 7 -1.38 -23.15 -3.51
CA SER A 7 -2.59 -23.27 -4.32
C SER A 7 -3.73 -22.61 -3.56
N ILE A 8 -4.22 -21.46 -4.03
CA ILE A 8 -5.51 -20.90 -3.61
C ILE A 8 -6.53 -21.29 -4.68
N SER A 9 -7.27 -22.36 -4.40
CA SER A 9 -8.56 -22.62 -5.04
C SER A 9 -9.58 -21.69 -4.39
N ILE A 10 -9.96 -20.60 -5.04
CA ILE A 10 -11.17 -19.84 -4.65
C ILE A 10 -12.33 -20.34 -5.50
N ILE A 11 -13.30 -20.89 -4.78
CA ILE A 11 -14.60 -21.34 -5.27
C ILE A 11 -15.39 -20.13 -5.78
N LEU A 12 -15.97 -20.35 -6.96
CA LEU A 12 -17.02 -19.62 -7.64
C LEU A 12 -18.00 -18.88 -6.70
N SER A 13 -18.17 -17.56 -6.87
CA SER A 13 -19.46 -16.91 -6.69
C SER A 13 -19.78 -16.06 -7.92
N LEU A 14 -20.32 -16.73 -8.95
CA LEU A 14 -21.21 -16.08 -9.88
C LEU A 14 -22.49 -15.72 -9.12
N VAL A 15 -22.76 -14.44 -8.95
CA VAL A 15 -24.14 -13.96 -8.88
C VAL A 15 -24.30 -12.89 -9.95
N LEU A 16 -25.09 -13.25 -10.96
CA LEU A 16 -25.64 -12.38 -11.98
C LEU A 16 -26.12 -11.05 -11.36
N ARG A 17 -25.76 -9.93 -11.99
CA ARG A 17 -26.65 -8.77 -12.05
C ARG A 17 -26.95 -8.48 -13.50
N CYS A 18 -28.03 -9.09 -13.98
CA CYS A 18 -28.74 -8.62 -15.16
C CYS A 18 -29.63 -7.45 -14.72
N VAL A 19 -29.36 -6.29 -15.31
CA VAL A 19 -30.28 -5.22 -15.74
C VAL A 19 -31.62 -5.09 -14.98
N MET A 20 -31.77 -3.99 -14.23
CA MET A 20 -32.89 -3.07 -14.40
C MET A 20 -32.37 -1.64 -14.20
N GLY A 21 -32.47 -0.85 -15.26
CA GLY A 21 -32.12 0.56 -15.24
C GLY A 21 -33.21 1.40 -14.60
N THR A 22 -32.79 2.47 -13.94
CA THR A 22 -33.48 3.75 -13.98
C THR A 22 -32.43 4.79 -14.35
N GLU A 23 -32.77 5.58 -15.35
CA GLU A 23 -31.92 6.57 -15.99
C GLU A 23 -31.56 7.68 -15.01
N GLU A 24 -30.27 8.02 -14.91
CA GLU A 24 -29.80 9.41 -14.89
C GLU A 24 -28.25 9.47 -14.91
N ASN A 25 -27.73 10.39 -15.73
CA ASN A 25 -26.33 10.74 -15.96
C ASN A 25 -25.44 9.76 -16.75
N LYS A 26 -25.74 9.63 -18.05
CA LYS A 26 -24.72 9.35 -19.09
C LYS A 26 -23.72 10.51 -19.18
N GLN A 27 -22.68 10.48 -18.35
CA GLN A 27 -21.42 11.09 -18.72
C GLN A 27 -20.80 10.18 -19.80
N LYS A 28 -20.93 10.59 -21.07
CA LYS A 28 -20.20 9.96 -22.18
C LYS A 28 -18.71 10.01 -21.84
N ASN A 29 -18.17 8.88 -21.39
CA ASN A 29 -16.74 8.69 -21.23
C ASN A 29 -16.14 8.77 -22.65
N ILE A 30 -15.60 9.93 -23.02
CA ILE A 30 -14.87 10.11 -24.28
C ILE A 30 -13.63 9.22 -24.15
N MET A 31 -13.71 8.04 -24.74
CA MET A 31 -12.67 7.02 -24.61
C MET A 31 -11.39 7.51 -25.28
N SER A 32 -10.30 7.50 -24.52
CA SER A 32 -9.00 7.88 -25.04
C SER A 32 -8.57 6.92 -26.15
N ASN A 33 -8.49 7.40 -27.40
CA ASN A 33 -7.89 6.66 -28.52
C ASN A 33 -6.37 6.92 -28.59
N THR A 34 -5.76 7.24 -27.45
CA THR A 34 -4.32 7.52 -27.35
C THR A 34 -3.53 6.22 -27.38
N SER A 35 -2.28 6.30 -27.83
CA SER A 35 -1.35 5.18 -27.66
C SER A 35 -0.82 5.11 -26.23
N LEU A 36 -0.15 4.00 -25.88
CA LEU A 36 0.55 3.84 -24.62
C LEU A 36 1.52 5.02 -24.37
N ILE A 37 2.37 5.35 -25.36
CA ILE A 37 3.43 6.35 -25.23
C ILE A 37 2.96 7.81 -25.36
N GLU A 38 1.76 8.05 -25.89
CA GLU A 38 1.29 9.42 -26.15
C GLU A 38 1.23 10.24 -24.86
N GLY A 39 1.93 11.37 -24.79
CA GLY A 39 2.02 12.20 -23.59
C GLY A 39 2.95 11.67 -22.49
N ILE A 40 3.71 10.60 -22.74
CA ILE A 40 4.71 10.06 -21.80
C ILE A 40 6.08 10.68 -22.07
N ASN A 41 6.69 11.25 -21.04
CA ASN A 41 8.07 11.70 -21.06
C ASN A 41 9.00 10.59 -20.54
N ILE A 42 9.68 9.88 -21.45
CA ILE A 42 10.62 8.81 -21.11
C ILE A 42 11.89 9.36 -20.43
N SER A 43 12.32 10.59 -20.72
CA SER A 43 13.51 11.16 -20.07
C SER A 43 13.33 11.38 -18.57
N GLU A 44 12.09 11.63 -18.13
CA GLU A 44 11.70 11.81 -16.74
C GLU A 44 11.24 10.51 -16.06
N SER A 45 11.39 9.35 -16.72
CA SER A 45 10.95 8.08 -16.15
C SER A 45 11.75 7.69 -14.90
N PHE A 46 11.04 7.08 -13.94
CA PHE A 46 11.62 6.48 -12.75
C PHE A 46 12.23 5.09 -12.99
N ILE A 47 12.02 4.53 -14.18
CA ILE A 47 12.65 3.30 -14.68
C ILE A 47 13.53 3.69 -15.86
N LYS A 48 14.85 3.46 -15.77
CA LYS A 48 15.81 3.80 -16.82
C LYS A 48 15.85 2.74 -17.93
N ASN A 49 16.50 3.09 -19.05
CA ASN A 49 16.76 2.21 -20.19
C ASN A 49 15.45 1.68 -20.82
N ILE A 50 14.54 2.59 -21.17
CA ILE A 50 13.37 2.27 -21.99
C ILE A 50 13.64 2.76 -23.41
N GLU A 51 14.08 1.85 -24.27
CA GLU A 51 14.34 2.15 -25.67
C GLU A 51 13.09 1.92 -26.51
N LEU A 52 12.58 2.99 -27.14
CA LEU A 52 11.41 2.90 -28.00
C LEU A 52 11.76 2.31 -29.36
N LYS A 53 10.73 1.96 -30.14
CA LYS A 53 10.84 1.42 -31.50
C LYS A 53 11.59 0.08 -31.57
N GLN A 54 11.56 -0.69 -30.48
CA GLN A 54 12.23 -1.97 -30.39
C GLN A 54 11.35 -3.14 -30.86
N TYR A 55 10.10 -3.24 -30.42
CA TYR A 55 9.27 -4.42 -30.67
C TYR A 55 8.01 -4.04 -31.43
N LYS A 56 7.61 -4.90 -32.39
CA LYS A 56 6.38 -4.72 -33.17
C LYS A 56 5.41 -5.87 -32.96
N TYR A 57 4.18 -5.54 -32.59
CA TYR A 57 3.06 -6.47 -32.60
C TYR A 57 2.19 -6.19 -33.83
N LYS A 58 2.07 -7.20 -34.72
CA LYS A 58 1.32 -7.08 -35.99
C LYS A 58 1.70 -5.84 -36.81
N GLY A 59 3.00 -5.55 -36.88
CA GLY A 59 3.56 -4.42 -37.62
C GLY A 59 3.52 -3.06 -36.92
N ILE A 60 2.85 -2.94 -35.77
CA ILE A 60 2.76 -1.72 -34.97
C ILE A 60 3.73 -1.81 -33.80
N TYR A 61 4.50 -0.74 -33.52
CA TYR A 61 5.37 -0.74 -32.36
C TYR A 61 4.57 -0.84 -31.05
N ILE A 62 5.06 -1.61 -30.08
CA ILE A 62 4.32 -1.87 -28.83
C ILE A 62 3.92 -0.57 -28.13
N GLU A 63 4.80 0.42 -28.09
CA GLU A 63 4.52 1.70 -27.44
C GLU A 63 3.47 2.56 -28.18
N ASP A 64 3.21 2.27 -29.46
CA ASP A 64 2.19 2.93 -30.28
C ASP A 64 0.82 2.22 -30.21
N LEU A 65 0.71 1.08 -29.50
CA LEU A 65 -0.56 0.37 -29.36
C LEU A 65 -1.59 1.24 -28.64
N LYS A 66 -2.81 1.24 -29.17
CA LYS A 66 -3.94 2.02 -28.65
C LYS A 66 -4.50 1.41 -27.38
N LEU A 67 -4.73 2.24 -26.36
CA LEU A 67 -5.20 1.80 -25.05
C LEU A 67 -6.58 1.12 -25.10
N ASN A 68 -7.48 1.61 -25.96
CA ASN A 68 -8.80 1.00 -26.18
C ASN A 68 -8.73 -0.44 -26.73
N SER A 69 -7.65 -0.84 -27.40
CA SER A 69 -7.46 -2.22 -27.87
C SER A 69 -7.42 -3.20 -26.72
N PHE A 70 -6.84 -2.80 -25.57
CA PHE A 70 -6.70 -3.62 -24.37
C PHE A 70 -8.03 -3.86 -23.62
N GLN A 71 -9.12 -3.21 -24.04
CA GLN A 71 -10.46 -3.55 -23.51
C GLN A 71 -11.02 -4.82 -24.14
N LYS A 72 -10.48 -5.24 -25.29
CA LYS A 72 -10.92 -6.44 -26.00
C LYS A 72 -10.16 -7.64 -25.46
N LYS A 73 -10.86 -8.55 -24.80
CA LYS A 73 -10.26 -9.77 -24.23
C LYS A 73 -9.44 -10.57 -25.23
N GLU A 74 -9.92 -10.71 -26.47
CA GLU A 74 -9.21 -11.39 -27.56
C GLU A 74 -7.87 -10.72 -27.88
N PHE A 75 -7.85 -9.38 -27.95
CA PHE A 75 -6.63 -8.63 -28.20
C PHE A 75 -5.62 -8.85 -27.08
N CYS A 76 -6.05 -8.80 -25.81
CA CYS A 76 -5.16 -9.03 -24.67
C CYS A 76 -4.58 -10.45 -24.67
N ILE A 77 -5.39 -11.47 -24.94
CA ILE A 77 -4.93 -12.86 -25.01
C ILE A 77 -3.88 -13.01 -26.12
N ASP A 78 -4.19 -12.52 -27.32
CA ASP A 78 -3.31 -12.62 -28.49
C ASP A 78 -2.01 -11.84 -28.29
N PHE A 79 -2.10 -10.61 -27.76
CA PHE A 79 -0.93 -9.79 -27.47
C PHE A 79 -0.07 -10.38 -26.35
N PHE A 80 -0.66 -10.91 -25.29
CA PHE A 80 0.10 -11.54 -24.21
C PHE A 80 0.76 -12.84 -24.69
N ASN A 81 0.11 -13.63 -25.54
CA ASN A 81 0.75 -14.79 -26.16
C ASN A 81 1.93 -14.36 -27.05
N PHE A 82 1.75 -13.33 -27.88
CA PHE A 82 2.84 -12.73 -28.64
C PHE A 82 4.02 -12.35 -27.75
N LEU A 83 3.77 -11.66 -26.62
CA LEU A 83 4.80 -11.31 -25.65
C LEU A 83 5.51 -12.57 -25.13
N LYS A 84 4.77 -13.59 -24.70
CA LYS A 84 5.34 -14.84 -24.14
C LYS A 84 6.18 -15.65 -25.14
N GLU A 85 5.85 -15.58 -26.42
CA GLU A 85 6.55 -16.32 -27.49
C GLU A 85 7.83 -15.62 -27.98
N GLN A 86 8.06 -14.35 -27.62
CA GLN A 86 9.28 -13.64 -28.04
C GLN A 86 10.52 -14.29 -27.43
N GLN A 87 11.45 -14.69 -28.31
CA GLN A 87 12.78 -15.11 -27.91
C GLN A 87 13.63 -13.89 -27.54
N PHE A 88 14.80 -14.13 -26.91
CA PHE A 88 15.77 -13.06 -26.64
C PHE A 88 16.41 -12.60 -27.96
N GLU A 89 15.72 -11.74 -28.70
CA GLU A 89 16.16 -11.23 -29.99
C GLU A 89 16.96 -9.92 -29.87
N LYS A 90 16.92 -9.27 -28.70
CA LYS A 90 17.54 -7.96 -28.40
C LYS A 90 18.14 -7.98 -26.99
N GLU A 91 18.80 -6.89 -26.59
CA GLU A 91 19.39 -6.74 -25.23
C GLU A 91 18.38 -6.86 -24.08
N GLU A 92 17.07 -6.79 -24.38
CA GLU A 92 15.96 -6.94 -23.43
C GLU A 92 14.90 -7.88 -24.02
N TYR A 93 14.07 -8.48 -23.17
CA TYR A 93 12.90 -9.21 -23.66
C TYR A 93 11.68 -8.30 -23.85
N ALA A 94 10.84 -8.58 -24.85
CA ALA A 94 9.64 -7.78 -25.12
C ALA A 94 8.68 -7.68 -23.91
N GLN A 95 8.57 -8.73 -23.09
CA GLN A 95 7.72 -8.70 -21.90
C GLN A 95 8.25 -7.70 -20.87
N VAL A 96 9.57 -7.67 -20.70
CA VAL A 96 10.27 -6.74 -19.80
C VAL A 96 10.09 -5.31 -20.29
N PHE A 97 10.32 -5.05 -21.57
CA PHE A 97 10.08 -3.73 -22.18
C PHE A 97 8.65 -3.25 -21.91
N PHE A 98 7.66 -4.11 -22.16
CA PHE A 98 6.25 -3.77 -21.98
C PHE A 98 5.90 -3.48 -20.52
N ILE A 99 6.41 -4.28 -19.57
CA ILE A 99 6.21 -4.07 -18.13
C ILE A 99 6.81 -2.73 -17.70
N LYS A 100 8.05 -2.41 -18.10
CA LYS A 100 8.69 -1.13 -17.78
C LYS A 100 7.89 0.04 -18.33
N LEU A 101 7.49 -0.04 -19.60
CA LEU A 101 6.68 0.98 -20.25
C LEU A 101 5.35 1.18 -19.52
N LEU A 102 4.66 0.10 -19.18
CA LEU A 102 3.37 0.15 -18.48
C LEU A 102 3.48 0.83 -17.11
N LEU A 103 4.50 0.49 -16.32
CA LEU A 103 4.74 1.12 -15.02
C LEU A 103 5.02 2.63 -15.17
N VAL A 104 5.78 3.04 -16.20
CA VAL A 104 6.01 4.46 -16.51
C VAL A 104 4.72 5.16 -16.97
N CYS A 105 3.90 4.50 -17.77
CA CYS A 105 2.60 5.01 -18.17
C CYS A 105 1.72 5.29 -16.95
N ILE A 106 1.60 4.34 -16.00
CA ILE A 106 0.80 4.53 -14.78
C ILE A 106 1.37 5.65 -13.90
N GLN A 107 2.70 5.82 -13.88
CA GLN A 107 3.35 6.90 -13.14
C GLN A 107 2.98 8.30 -13.66
N GLN A 108 2.72 8.43 -14.97
CA GLN A 108 2.48 9.72 -15.63
C GLN A 108 1.02 9.96 -16.04
N LYS A 109 0.19 8.91 -16.08
CA LYS A 109 -1.22 8.95 -16.48
C LYS A 109 -2.15 8.39 -15.41
N ASP A 110 -3.41 8.82 -15.45
CA ASP A 110 -4.48 8.33 -14.57
C ASP A 110 -5.57 7.60 -15.38
N GLU A 111 -5.15 6.74 -16.31
CA GLU A 111 -6.07 5.95 -17.13
C GLU A 111 -6.34 4.58 -16.50
N SER A 112 -7.60 4.31 -16.14
CA SER A 112 -8.00 3.05 -15.49
C SER A 112 -7.58 1.79 -16.24
N ILE A 113 -7.57 1.82 -17.57
CA ILE A 113 -7.19 0.67 -18.39
C ILE A 113 -5.75 0.21 -18.13
N LEU A 114 -4.86 1.12 -17.71
CA LEU A 114 -3.49 0.77 -17.35
C LEU A 114 -3.44 -0.13 -16.11
N TYR A 115 -4.33 0.09 -15.14
CA TYR A 115 -4.48 -0.80 -13.98
C TYR A 115 -4.95 -2.19 -14.44
N ASP A 116 -5.96 -2.25 -15.31
CA ASP A 116 -6.50 -3.54 -15.79
C ASP A 116 -5.44 -4.33 -16.57
N ILE A 117 -4.67 -3.68 -17.46
CA ILE A 117 -3.52 -4.31 -18.13
C ILE A 117 -2.52 -4.84 -17.11
N LEU A 118 -2.11 -4.02 -16.14
CA LEU A 118 -1.11 -4.41 -15.13
C LEU A 118 -1.60 -5.59 -14.28
N ASN A 119 -2.87 -5.56 -13.88
CA ASN A 119 -3.46 -6.62 -13.07
C ASN A 119 -3.65 -7.91 -13.87
N ASN A 120 -3.91 -7.84 -15.17
CA ASN A 120 -3.95 -9.02 -16.05
C ASN A 120 -2.54 -9.59 -16.33
N ILE A 121 -1.50 -8.76 -16.42
CA ILE A 121 -0.09 -9.21 -16.44
C ILE A 121 0.22 -9.95 -15.14
N PHE A 122 -0.10 -9.36 -13.99
CA PHE A 122 0.17 -9.96 -12.69
C PHE A 122 -0.45 -11.36 -12.53
N LYS A 123 -1.68 -11.55 -13.05
CA LYS A 123 -2.39 -12.84 -13.00
C LYS A 123 -1.94 -13.85 -14.06
N ASP A 124 -1.23 -13.43 -15.11
CA ASP A 124 -0.66 -14.36 -16.10
C ASP A 124 0.58 -15.04 -15.48
N GLY A 125 0.63 -16.38 -15.53
CA GLY A 125 1.67 -17.13 -14.82
C GLY A 125 3.10 -16.85 -15.28
N LEU A 126 3.32 -16.52 -16.57
CA LEU A 126 4.65 -16.22 -17.09
C LEU A 126 4.93 -14.73 -16.98
N LEU A 127 4.03 -13.87 -17.44
CA LEU A 127 4.23 -12.42 -17.40
C LEU A 127 4.24 -11.86 -15.96
N GLY A 128 3.49 -12.48 -15.06
CA GLY A 128 3.47 -12.16 -13.63
C GLY A 128 4.85 -12.36 -13.00
N TYR A 129 5.55 -13.45 -13.34
CA TYR A 129 6.92 -13.69 -12.87
C TYR A 129 7.87 -12.55 -13.28
N TYR A 130 7.81 -12.11 -14.54
CA TYR A 130 8.59 -10.94 -14.97
C TYR A 130 8.19 -9.68 -14.21
N LEU A 131 6.91 -9.48 -13.89
CA LEU A 131 6.49 -8.32 -13.10
C LEU A 131 7.02 -8.34 -11.66
N GLU A 132 7.17 -9.53 -11.06
CA GLU A 132 7.74 -9.68 -9.71
C GLU A 132 9.21 -9.22 -9.64
N ASP A 133 9.99 -9.39 -10.72
CA ASP A 133 11.35 -8.82 -10.83
C ASP A 133 11.35 -7.29 -10.79
N TYR A 134 10.22 -6.65 -11.12
CA TYR A 134 10.00 -5.20 -11.04
C TYR A 134 9.18 -4.79 -9.81
N SER A 135 9.02 -5.68 -8.83
CA SER A 135 8.27 -5.43 -7.59
C SER A 135 8.71 -4.16 -6.85
N VAL A 136 9.99 -3.81 -6.89
CA VAL A 136 10.51 -2.57 -6.28
C VAL A 136 9.95 -1.32 -6.95
N TYR A 137 9.81 -1.33 -8.27
CA TYR A 137 9.22 -0.24 -9.02
C TYR A 137 7.70 -0.20 -8.85
N LEU A 138 7.05 -1.37 -8.87
CA LEU A 138 5.63 -1.50 -8.58
C LEU A 138 5.28 -0.94 -7.20
N TYR A 139 6.11 -1.23 -6.20
CA TYR A 139 5.91 -0.75 -4.84
C TYR A 139 6.07 0.76 -4.72
N GLN A 140 7.14 1.32 -5.31
CA GLN A 140 7.31 2.79 -5.38
C GLN A 140 6.12 3.44 -6.09
N LEU A 141 5.65 2.86 -7.20
CA LEU A 141 4.51 3.37 -7.92
C LEU A 141 3.24 3.35 -7.06
N PHE A 142 3.01 2.29 -6.29
CA PHE A 142 1.90 2.21 -5.33
C PHE A 142 2.02 3.28 -4.24
N LEU A 143 3.17 3.42 -3.56
CA LEU A 143 3.33 4.44 -2.53
C LEU A 143 3.22 5.88 -3.07
N TYR A 144 3.52 6.08 -4.36
CA TYR A 144 3.38 7.36 -5.04
C TYR A 144 1.92 7.69 -5.37
N LYS A 145 1.16 6.69 -5.87
CA LYS A 145 -0.23 6.82 -6.33
C LYS A 145 -1.15 5.74 -5.75
N PRO A 146 -1.29 5.62 -4.41
CA PRO A 146 -2.01 4.48 -3.84
C PRO A 146 -3.51 4.52 -4.20
N SER A 147 -4.10 5.72 -4.28
CA SER A 147 -5.49 5.91 -4.71
C SER A 147 -5.78 5.42 -6.12
N PHE A 148 -4.84 5.54 -7.07
CA PHE A 148 -5.01 5.00 -8.42
C PHE A 148 -5.27 3.48 -8.37
N PHE A 149 -4.52 2.75 -7.55
CA PHE A 149 -4.69 1.30 -7.41
C PHE A 149 -6.00 0.96 -6.72
N ILE A 150 -6.34 1.63 -5.61
CA ILE A 150 -7.56 1.33 -4.85
C ILE A 150 -8.83 1.63 -5.66
N LYS A 151 -8.88 2.77 -6.35
CA LYS A 151 -10.03 3.14 -7.20
C LYS A 151 -10.25 2.15 -8.33
N ASN A 152 -9.17 1.73 -8.98
CA ASN A 152 -9.29 0.81 -10.10
C ASN A 152 -9.54 -0.64 -9.65
N ALA A 153 -9.03 -1.06 -8.48
CA ALA A 153 -9.43 -2.33 -7.86
C ALA A 153 -10.95 -2.38 -7.62
N TYR A 154 -11.52 -1.30 -7.08
CA TYR A 154 -12.97 -1.16 -6.94
C TYR A 154 -13.68 -1.18 -8.30
N LYS A 155 -13.22 -0.36 -9.27
CA LYS A 155 -13.83 -0.22 -10.60
C LYS A 155 -13.92 -1.56 -11.34
N TYR A 156 -12.86 -2.36 -11.31
CA TYR A 156 -12.77 -3.64 -12.01
C TYR A 156 -13.23 -4.83 -11.13
N GLY A 157 -13.50 -4.61 -9.85
CA GLY A 157 -13.84 -5.68 -8.91
C GLY A 157 -12.73 -6.70 -8.72
N ASP A 158 -11.47 -6.29 -8.88
CA ASP A 158 -10.31 -7.17 -8.87
C ASP A 158 -9.11 -6.48 -8.19
N SER A 159 -8.82 -6.90 -6.97
CA SER A 159 -7.76 -6.39 -6.09
C SER A 159 -6.49 -7.24 -6.10
N SER A 160 -6.34 -8.19 -7.02
CA SER A 160 -5.25 -9.19 -6.98
C SER A 160 -3.87 -8.57 -6.80
N ILE A 161 -3.51 -7.56 -7.60
CA ILE A 161 -2.22 -6.88 -7.47
C ILE A 161 -2.12 -6.02 -6.20
N VAL A 162 -3.23 -5.45 -5.72
CA VAL A 162 -3.26 -4.67 -4.47
C VAL A 162 -3.00 -5.58 -3.27
N GLU A 163 -3.60 -6.77 -3.25
CA GLU A 163 -3.38 -7.78 -2.22
C GLU A 163 -1.92 -8.26 -2.21
N TYR A 164 -1.34 -8.48 -3.39
CA TYR A 164 0.09 -8.79 -3.51
C TYR A 164 0.98 -7.67 -2.97
N ILE A 165 0.69 -6.41 -3.32
CA ILE A 165 1.43 -5.25 -2.80
C ILE A 165 1.29 -5.15 -1.28
N ASN A 166 0.10 -5.39 -0.74
CA ASN A 166 -0.18 -5.28 0.69
C ASN A 166 0.51 -6.37 1.52
N ASN A 167 0.58 -7.59 0.99
CA ASN A 167 0.98 -8.77 1.76
C ASN A 167 2.42 -9.22 1.49
N SER A 168 2.89 -9.10 0.24
CA SER A 168 4.16 -9.71 -0.19
C SER A 168 5.31 -8.72 -0.24
N LEU A 169 5.07 -7.49 -0.73
CA LEU A 169 6.12 -6.49 -0.92
C LEU A 169 6.64 -5.77 0.33
N PRO A 170 5.90 -5.57 1.43
CA PRO A 170 6.35 -4.63 2.45
C PRO A 170 7.58 -5.10 3.24
N ASN A 171 7.88 -6.41 3.32
CA ASN A 171 9.08 -6.93 4.01
C ASN A 171 10.38 -6.34 3.43
N THR A 172 10.38 -5.97 2.15
CA THR A 172 11.54 -5.38 1.46
C THR A 172 11.78 -3.92 1.86
N PHE A 173 10.75 -3.22 2.34
CA PHE A 173 10.77 -1.76 2.49
C PHE A 173 10.50 -1.29 3.91
N PHE A 174 9.51 -1.89 4.57
CA PHE A 174 9.09 -1.50 5.91
C PHE A 174 9.78 -2.32 6.98
N THR A 175 10.07 -1.66 8.09
CA THR A 175 10.73 -2.30 9.23
C THR A 175 9.71 -2.55 10.32
N LYS A 176 9.50 -3.83 10.65
CA LYS A 176 8.66 -4.24 11.78
C LYS A 176 9.29 -3.84 13.10
N GLU A 177 8.46 -3.53 14.09
CA GLU A 177 8.90 -3.25 15.46
C GLU A 177 9.77 -4.39 16.03
N LYS A 178 9.39 -5.65 15.75
CA LYS A 178 10.15 -6.83 16.17
C LYS A 178 11.57 -6.85 15.60
N THR A 179 11.75 -6.42 14.35
CA THR A 179 13.06 -6.35 13.71
C THR A 179 13.95 -5.31 14.38
N ILE A 180 13.39 -4.15 14.74
CA ILE A 180 14.10 -3.11 15.49
C ILE A 180 14.54 -3.65 16.85
N LYS A 181 13.61 -4.23 17.61
CA LYS A 181 13.86 -4.76 18.96
C LYS A 181 14.86 -5.91 18.98
N ASN A 182 14.75 -6.86 18.04
CA ASN A 182 15.68 -7.99 17.93
C ASN A 182 17.13 -7.54 17.69
N ASN A 183 17.31 -6.35 17.10
CA ASN A 183 18.61 -5.75 16.87
C ASN A 183 19.04 -4.80 18.00
N LEU A 184 18.38 -4.84 19.15
CA LEU A 184 18.61 -3.95 20.30
C LEU A 184 18.37 -2.46 19.98
N GLY A 185 17.44 -2.21 19.06
CA GLY A 185 16.97 -0.87 18.71
C GLY A 185 15.81 -0.42 19.61
N GLU A 186 15.83 0.85 19.99
CA GLU A 186 14.78 1.51 20.75
C GLU A 186 14.20 2.67 19.96
N ILE A 187 12.86 2.68 19.85
CA ILE A 187 12.10 3.76 19.23
C ILE A 187 11.60 4.66 20.37
N LYS A 188 11.92 5.96 20.33
CA LYS A 188 11.22 6.94 21.15
C LYS A 188 9.87 7.19 20.48
N GLN A 189 8.81 6.56 21.01
CA GLN A 189 7.47 6.65 20.41
C GLN A 189 6.91 8.07 20.53
N ASP A 190 6.37 8.55 19.41
CA ASP A 190 5.45 9.69 19.34
C ASP A 190 4.01 9.14 19.24
N GLY A 191 3.01 9.92 19.65
CA GLY A 191 1.63 9.49 19.96
C GLY A 191 0.81 8.83 18.83
N ASN A 192 1.35 8.70 17.61
CA ASN A 192 0.64 8.15 16.45
C ASN A 192 1.12 6.74 16.01
N ASN A 193 0.26 6.01 15.31
CA ASN A 193 0.64 4.78 14.61
C ASN A 193 1.81 5.04 13.66
N MET A 194 2.77 4.11 13.60
CA MET A 194 3.95 4.26 12.74
C MET A 194 4.03 3.19 11.66
N LEU A 195 4.34 3.62 10.45
CA LEU A 195 4.72 2.77 9.33
C LEU A 195 6.11 3.21 8.88
N LEU A 196 7.14 2.47 9.33
CA LEU A 196 8.52 2.93 9.25
C LEU A 196 9.23 2.40 8.00
N ILE A 197 9.77 3.33 7.21
CA ILE A 197 10.71 3.07 6.12
C ILE A 197 12.08 3.68 6.48
N SER A 198 13.15 2.90 6.36
CA SER A 198 14.49 3.41 6.71
C SER A 198 14.97 4.44 5.70
N GLU A 199 15.74 5.42 6.17
CA GLU A 199 16.35 6.43 5.30
C GLU A 199 17.20 5.79 4.20
N LYS A 200 17.99 4.77 4.53
CA LYS A 200 18.78 4.00 3.57
C LYS A 200 17.92 3.44 2.43
N GLN A 201 16.73 2.93 2.73
CA GLN A 201 15.82 2.40 1.71
C GLN A 201 15.23 3.51 0.83
N VAL A 202 14.88 4.64 1.45
CA VAL A 202 14.38 5.83 0.72
C VAL A 202 15.45 6.40 -0.21
N GLU A 203 16.73 6.35 0.17
CA GLU A 203 17.82 6.81 -0.68
C GLU A 203 17.92 6.04 -2.00
N LEU A 204 17.57 4.75 -2.01
CA LEU A 204 17.60 3.87 -3.16
C LEU A 204 16.40 4.03 -4.11
N PHE A 205 15.39 4.82 -3.73
CA PHE A 205 14.20 5.01 -4.57
C PHE A 205 14.55 5.79 -5.83
N SER A 206 14.14 5.24 -6.98
CA SER A 206 14.32 5.86 -8.29
C SER A 206 13.22 6.89 -8.60
N LEU A 207 12.04 6.78 -7.96
CA LEU A 207 10.95 7.74 -8.11
C LEU A 207 11.20 8.97 -7.22
N ILE A 208 11.88 9.97 -7.78
CA ILE A 208 12.33 11.18 -7.05
C ILE A 208 11.18 11.92 -6.35
N LYS A 209 10.01 12.06 -6.99
CA LYS A 209 8.84 12.73 -6.39
C LYS A 209 8.33 12.01 -5.14
N LEU A 210 8.33 10.67 -5.12
CA LEU A 210 8.00 9.87 -3.94
C LEU A 210 9.06 10.04 -2.86
N LYS A 211 10.34 9.89 -3.22
CA LYS A 211 11.48 10.08 -2.31
C LYS A 211 11.38 11.42 -1.56
N ASN A 212 11.16 12.51 -2.30
CA ASN A 212 10.98 13.85 -1.73
C ASN A 212 9.73 13.98 -0.86
N SER A 213 8.66 13.24 -1.16
CA SER A 213 7.43 13.26 -0.35
C SER A 213 7.63 12.50 0.98
N ILE A 214 8.34 11.36 0.95
CA ILE A 214 8.67 10.58 2.16
C ILE A 214 9.60 11.36 3.08
N LYS A 215 10.63 12.03 2.52
CA LYS A 215 11.57 12.83 3.31
C LYS A 215 10.95 14.02 4.06
N LYS A 216 9.75 14.45 3.66
CA LYS A 216 8.99 15.50 4.35
C LYS A 216 8.18 14.98 5.54
N GLN A 217 8.06 13.66 5.69
CA GLN A 217 7.33 13.06 6.80
C GLN A 217 8.15 13.06 8.08
N SER A 218 7.50 12.78 9.22
CA SER A 218 8.15 12.74 10.52
C SER A 218 9.32 11.75 10.52
N ALA A 219 10.50 12.24 10.92
CA ALA A 219 11.71 11.44 11.06
C ALA A 219 11.79 10.87 12.48
N ILE A 220 11.96 9.56 12.58
CA ILE A 220 12.04 8.80 13.81
C ILE A 220 13.47 8.27 13.96
N GLU A 221 14.13 8.69 15.04
CA GLU A 221 15.43 8.17 15.41
C GLU A 221 15.29 6.86 16.19
N VAL A 222 16.01 5.84 15.74
CA VAL A 222 16.10 4.55 16.43
C VAL A 222 17.51 4.38 16.95
N PHE A 223 17.61 4.24 18.28
CA PHE A 223 18.87 4.08 18.99
C PHE A 223 19.19 2.60 19.14
N TYR A 224 20.28 2.15 18.52
CA TYR A 224 20.75 0.78 18.60
C TYR A 224 21.91 0.66 19.58
N SER A 225 21.71 -0.18 20.60
CA SER A 225 22.75 -0.52 21.57
C SER A 225 23.90 -1.32 20.92
N PRO A 226 25.11 -1.31 21.52
CA PRO A 226 26.22 -2.14 21.07
C PRO A 226 25.84 -3.62 20.95
N SER A 227 26.03 -4.19 19.77
CA SER A 227 25.74 -5.59 19.45
C SER A 227 26.59 -6.07 18.28
N PHE A 228 26.52 -7.37 17.96
CA PHE A 228 27.13 -7.91 16.74
C PHE A 228 26.71 -7.13 15.49
N ASN A 229 25.41 -6.80 15.36
CA ASN A 229 24.86 -6.08 14.21
C ASN A 229 25.31 -4.62 14.13
N THR A 230 25.66 -4.02 15.26
CA THR A 230 26.21 -2.65 15.29
C THR A 230 27.74 -2.62 15.27
N GLY A 231 28.41 -3.77 15.21
CA GLY A 231 29.87 -3.81 15.34
C GLY A 231 30.35 -3.35 16.71
N TRP A 232 29.57 -3.67 17.75
CA TRP A 232 29.84 -3.33 19.15
C TRP A 232 29.96 -1.83 19.44
N LYS A 233 29.25 -1.00 18.66
CA LYS A 233 29.17 0.45 18.85
C LYS A 233 27.72 0.90 18.89
N GLU A 234 27.45 2.00 19.59
CA GLU A 234 26.16 2.67 19.48
C GLU A 234 25.94 3.17 18.06
N LYS A 235 24.71 3.01 17.55
CA LYS A 235 24.31 3.50 16.23
C LYS A 235 22.95 4.17 16.31
N ILE A 236 22.78 5.25 15.59
CA ILE A 236 21.47 5.89 15.36
C ILE A 236 21.12 5.64 13.90
N ALA A 237 19.89 5.18 13.65
CA ALA A 237 19.35 5.10 12.30
C ALA A 237 18.06 5.93 12.21
N VAL A 238 17.89 6.59 11.07
CA VAL A 238 16.71 7.42 10.79
C VAL A 238 15.70 6.62 9.98
N TYR A 239 14.44 6.72 10.38
CA TYR A 239 13.29 6.18 9.69
C TYR A 239 12.29 7.31 9.40
N TYR A 240 11.55 7.21 8.30
CA TYR A 240 10.43 8.10 8.04
C TYR A 240 9.12 7.38 8.41
N ASN A 241 8.27 8.02 9.22
CA ASN A 241 6.93 7.53 9.49
C ASN A 241 5.98 7.97 8.35
N ILE A 242 5.54 7.03 7.53
CA ILE A 242 4.69 7.32 6.37
C ILE A 242 3.23 6.89 6.54
N TYR A 243 2.81 6.55 7.77
CA TYR A 243 1.46 6.05 8.05
C TYR A 243 0.39 7.04 7.60
N ASP A 244 0.46 8.28 8.08
CA ASP A 244 -0.50 9.33 7.76
C ASP A 244 -0.42 9.70 6.27
N TYR A 245 0.78 9.83 5.71
CA TYR A 245 1.00 10.10 4.29
C TYR A 245 0.27 9.12 3.36
N ILE A 246 0.36 7.82 3.62
CA ILE A 246 -0.31 6.80 2.80
C ILE A 246 -1.83 6.87 2.99
N ASN A 247 -2.30 6.94 4.22
CA ASN A 247 -3.73 6.99 4.52
C ASN A 247 -4.39 8.23 3.93
N GLU A 248 -3.77 9.40 4.05
CA GLU A 248 -4.26 10.65 3.45
C GLU A 248 -4.32 10.53 1.92
N LYS A 249 -3.25 10.05 1.26
CA LYS A 249 -3.23 9.88 -0.20
C LYS A 249 -4.30 8.93 -0.73
N ILE A 250 -4.68 7.93 0.05
CA ILE A 250 -5.79 7.04 -0.29
C ILE A 250 -7.10 7.78 -0.04
N LEU A 251 -7.41 8.07 1.23
CA LEU A 251 -8.74 8.40 1.72
C LEU A 251 -9.28 9.74 1.21
N THR A 252 -8.40 10.72 0.94
CA THR A 252 -8.81 12.05 0.45
C THR A 252 -9.38 12.03 -0.96
N SER A 253 -9.06 10.98 -1.73
CA SER A 253 -9.44 10.90 -3.14
C SER A 253 -10.64 9.98 -3.40
N LEU A 254 -11.00 9.10 -2.46
CA LEU A 254 -12.02 8.07 -2.67
C LEU A 254 -13.44 8.62 -2.52
N THR A 255 -14.37 8.11 -3.33
CA THR A 255 -15.81 8.26 -3.07
C THR A 255 -16.24 7.46 -1.83
N THR A 256 -17.48 7.62 -1.40
CA THR A 256 -18.05 6.87 -0.27
C THR A 256 -18.03 5.35 -0.52
N GLU A 257 -18.37 4.91 -1.72
CA GLU A 257 -18.41 3.50 -2.11
C GLU A 257 -17.01 2.91 -2.23
N GLU A 258 -16.09 3.65 -2.86
CA GLU A 258 -14.68 3.27 -2.95
C GLU A 258 -14.05 3.15 -1.56
N ARG A 259 -14.37 4.07 -0.65
CA ARG A 259 -13.91 4.02 0.74
C ARG A 259 -14.45 2.80 1.48
N LYS A 260 -15.75 2.51 1.38
CA LYS A 260 -16.33 1.30 1.98
C LYS A 260 -15.68 0.02 1.45
N TYR A 261 -15.39 -0.02 0.16
CA TYR A 261 -14.65 -1.12 -0.45
C TYR A 261 -13.23 -1.24 0.13
N PHE A 262 -12.50 -0.14 0.20
CA PHE A 262 -11.15 -0.11 0.77
C PHE A 262 -11.13 -0.55 2.25
N GLU A 263 -12.02 0.02 3.06
CA GLU A 263 -12.17 -0.29 4.49
C GLU A 263 -12.45 -1.77 4.74
N LYS A 264 -13.23 -2.40 3.86
CA LYS A 264 -13.59 -3.81 3.97
C LYS A 264 -12.47 -4.76 3.54
N ASN A 265 -11.72 -4.43 2.48
CA ASN A 265 -10.87 -5.40 1.81
C ASN A 265 -9.37 -5.15 2.00
N ASN A 266 -8.95 -3.91 2.27
CA ASN A 266 -7.54 -3.53 2.27
C ASN A 266 -7.11 -2.68 3.47
N TYR A 267 -8.05 -2.18 4.28
CA TYR A 267 -7.73 -1.39 5.46
C TYR A 267 -7.53 -2.26 6.72
N PRO A 268 -6.55 -1.93 7.58
CA PRO A 268 -5.50 -0.96 7.33
C PRO A 268 -4.47 -1.52 6.34
N MET A 269 -4.00 -0.68 5.42
CA MET A 269 -2.90 -1.08 4.54
C MET A 269 -1.65 -1.36 5.39
N PHE A 270 -1.00 -2.46 5.09
CA PHE A 270 0.24 -2.91 5.69
C PHE A 270 0.12 -3.22 7.19
N GLU A 271 -1.03 -3.75 7.63
CA GLU A 271 -1.35 -4.03 9.04
C GLU A 271 -0.20 -4.67 9.82
N ASN A 272 0.44 -5.70 9.24
CA ASN A 272 1.54 -6.45 9.84
C ASN A 272 2.84 -5.65 10.08
N TYR A 273 2.90 -4.40 9.62
CA TYR A 273 4.04 -3.48 9.73
C TYR A 273 3.69 -2.22 10.51
N ILE A 274 2.42 -2.01 10.85
CA ILE A 274 2.01 -0.89 11.67
C ILE A 274 2.49 -1.13 13.10
N ILE A 275 3.36 -0.24 13.56
CA ILE A 275 3.73 -0.15 14.97
C ILE A 275 2.63 0.65 15.64
N LYS A 276 1.67 -0.07 16.22
CA LYS A 276 0.58 0.54 16.99
C LYS A 276 1.13 1.06 18.32
N ASN A 277 0.67 2.24 18.71
CA ASN A 277 0.90 2.71 20.06
C ASN A 277 0.09 1.89 21.05
N ARG A 278 0.74 1.59 22.17
CA ARG A 278 0.09 0.94 23.29
C ARG A 278 -0.26 2.00 24.29
N TYR A 279 -1.54 2.17 24.53
CA TYR A 279 -2.02 3.01 25.60
C TYR A 279 -2.47 2.13 26.75
N GLU A 280 -2.27 2.59 27.97
CA GLU A 280 -2.89 2.02 29.15
C GLU A 280 -3.85 3.03 29.76
N VAL A 281 -4.90 2.54 30.39
CA VAL A 281 -5.72 3.39 31.27
C VAL A 281 -4.89 3.75 32.50
N TYR A 282 -4.88 5.02 32.86
CA TYR A 282 -4.21 5.53 34.04
C TYR A 282 -5.11 6.52 34.75
N ASP A 283 -5.71 6.09 35.85
CA ASP A 283 -6.61 6.89 36.68
C ASP A 283 -6.36 6.64 38.17
N SER A 284 -6.44 7.68 38.99
CA SER A 284 -6.38 7.56 40.45
C SER A 284 -7.55 6.76 41.02
N ASP A 285 -8.68 6.75 40.32
CA ASP A 285 -9.89 6.04 40.74
C ASP A 285 -9.79 4.52 40.51
N GLY A 286 -8.69 4.05 39.92
CA GLY A 286 -8.43 2.64 39.64
C GLY A 286 -9.11 2.12 38.37
N TYR A 287 -9.91 2.94 37.68
CA TYR A 287 -10.55 2.60 36.40
C TYR A 287 -10.94 3.86 35.63
N ALA A 288 -11.20 3.71 34.33
CA ALA A 288 -11.84 4.71 33.49
C ALA A 288 -13.17 4.20 32.91
N ASN A 289 -14.10 5.11 32.68
CA ASN A 289 -15.38 4.79 32.06
C ASN A 289 -15.25 4.74 30.54
N LEU A 290 -15.65 3.63 29.93
CA LEU A 290 -15.85 3.49 28.49
C LEU A 290 -17.24 4.00 28.12
N ARG A 291 -17.33 5.02 27.27
CA ARG A 291 -18.59 5.73 26.97
C ARG A 291 -19.06 5.56 25.54
N GLU A 292 -20.36 5.71 25.32
CA GLU A 292 -20.97 5.58 23.98
C GLU A 292 -20.63 6.75 23.03
N GLY A 293 -20.39 7.94 23.56
CA GLY A 293 -20.10 9.16 22.80
C GLY A 293 -19.01 10.03 23.45
N LYS A 294 -18.57 11.05 22.70
CA LYS A 294 -17.48 11.99 23.05
C LYS A 294 -17.86 13.01 24.14
N SER A 295 -18.40 12.56 25.27
CA SER A 295 -18.84 13.43 26.39
C SER A 295 -18.84 12.70 27.74
N SER A 296 -18.58 13.44 28.83
CA SER A 296 -18.68 12.96 30.20
C SER A 296 -20.11 12.63 30.62
N SER A 297 -21.11 13.17 29.94
CA SER A 297 -22.54 12.88 30.16
C SER A 297 -23.05 11.69 29.34
N SER A 298 -22.25 11.16 28.42
CA SER A 298 -22.65 10.02 27.59
C SER A 298 -22.83 8.75 28.43
N LYS A 299 -23.74 7.87 27.98
CA LYS A 299 -23.95 6.53 28.54
C LYS A 299 -22.62 5.79 28.74
N ILE A 300 -22.46 5.20 29.92
CA ILE A 300 -21.34 4.32 30.26
C ILE A 300 -21.66 2.93 29.70
N LEU A 301 -20.79 2.45 28.81
CA LEU A 301 -20.84 1.10 28.24
C LEU A 301 -20.15 0.07 29.13
N GLY A 302 -19.21 0.54 29.96
CA GLY A 302 -18.48 -0.27 30.94
C GLY A 302 -17.31 0.50 31.54
N THR A 303 -16.45 -0.22 32.27
CA THR A 303 -15.21 0.30 32.84
C THR A 303 -14.01 -0.47 32.32
N ILE A 304 -12.85 0.19 32.30
CA ILE A 304 -11.54 -0.39 31.96
C ILE A 304 -10.64 -0.10 33.15
N LEU A 305 -9.99 -1.11 33.71
CA LEU A 305 -9.18 -0.96 34.92
C LEU A 305 -7.89 -0.19 34.62
N SER A 306 -7.41 0.57 35.59
CA SER A 306 -6.11 1.24 35.47
C SER A 306 -4.98 0.20 35.34
N GLY A 307 -4.06 0.46 34.42
CA GLY A 307 -3.02 -0.47 33.99
C GLY A 307 -3.46 -1.41 32.85
N GLU A 308 -4.75 -1.47 32.49
CA GLU A 308 -5.17 -2.24 31.33
C GLU A 308 -4.79 -1.53 30.03
N ASN A 309 -4.25 -2.31 29.10
CA ASN A 309 -3.94 -1.81 27.76
C ASN A 309 -5.21 -1.62 26.94
N VAL A 310 -5.21 -0.57 26.13
CA VAL A 310 -6.22 -0.26 25.14
C VAL A 310 -5.56 0.04 23.80
N GLU A 311 -6.25 -0.32 22.71
CA GLU A 311 -5.92 0.15 21.37
C GLU A 311 -6.68 1.45 21.09
N VAL A 312 -6.00 2.50 20.66
CA VAL A 312 -6.64 3.75 20.24
C VAL A 312 -7.00 3.65 18.76
N LEU A 313 -8.29 3.80 18.44
CA LEU A 313 -8.86 3.68 17.10
C LEU A 313 -9.12 5.05 16.44
N ASP A 314 -9.40 6.08 17.23
CA ASP A 314 -9.55 7.49 16.80
C ASP A 314 -9.10 8.39 17.96
N ASP A 315 -8.09 9.23 17.74
CA ASP A 315 -7.50 10.16 18.72
C ASP A 315 -7.92 11.62 18.48
N LYS A 316 -8.94 11.86 17.64
CA LYS A 316 -9.41 13.22 17.34
C LYS A 316 -10.23 13.82 18.49
N GLY A 317 -9.67 14.87 19.09
CA GLY A 317 -10.28 15.67 20.15
C GLY A 317 -9.89 15.16 21.55
N ASP A 318 -10.72 15.48 22.54
CA ASP A 318 -10.45 15.09 23.94
C ASP A 318 -10.96 13.70 24.32
N TRP A 319 -11.85 13.13 23.51
CA TRP A 319 -12.44 11.81 23.71
C TRP A 319 -12.01 10.87 22.60
N TRP A 320 -11.16 9.92 22.96
CA TRP A 320 -10.57 8.97 22.03
C TRP A 320 -11.42 7.72 21.97
N LEU A 321 -11.67 7.23 20.75
CA LEU A 321 -12.28 5.92 20.55
C LEU A 321 -11.21 4.87 20.83
N VAL A 322 -11.50 3.95 21.75
CA VAL A 322 -10.60 2.88 22.13
C VAL A 322 -11.27 1.52 22.01
N GLU A 323 -10.46 0.48 21.85
CA GLU A 323 -10.84 -0.91 22.02
C GLU A 323 -10.09 -1.49 23.22
N SER A 324 -10.83 -1.97 24.21
CA SER A 324 -10.26 -2.65 25.38
C SER A 324 -9.82 -4.08 25.04
N SER A 325 -9.03 -4.68 25.93
CA SER A 325 -8.53 -6.07 25.82
C SER A 325 -9.62 -7.13 25.63
N ASN A 326 -10.87 -6.83 26.00
CA ASN A 326 -12.05 -7.67 25.80
C ASN A 326 -12.88 -7.30 24.56
N ASN A 327 -12.27 -6.62 23.57
CA ASN A 327 -12.86 -6.20 22.29
C ASN A 327 -14.11 -5.31 22.42
N ARG A 328 -14.23 -4.51 23.49
CA ARG A 328 -15.29 -3.51 23.63
C ARG A 328 -14.81 -2.16 23.11
N LYS A 329 -15.62 -1.53 22.26
CA LYS A 329 -15.33 -0.23 21.67
C LYS A 329 -16.14 0.88 22.32
N GLY A 330 -15.50 2.01 22.57
CA GLY A 330 -16.15 3.21 23.12
C GLY A 330 -15.15 4.34 23.39
N TYR A 331 -15.64 5.45 23.89
CA TYR A 331 -14.86 6.66 24.11
C TYR A 331 -14.32 6.76 25.53
N VAL A 332 -13.03 7.05 25.66
CA VAL A 332 -12.36 7.39 26.92
C VAL A 332 -11.72 8.76 26.77
N HIS A 333 -11.81 9.59 27.80
CA HIS A 333 -11.16 10.90 27.78
C HIS A 333 -9.64 10.74 27.76
N LYS A 334 -8.93 11.46 26.88
CA LYS A 334 -7.48 11.30 26.66
C LYS A 334 -6.64 11.45 27.93
N SER A 335 -7.11 12.23 28.90
CA SER A 335 -6.41 12.42 30.19
C SER A 335 -6.35 11.14 31.03
N ARG A 336 -7.13 10.11 30.70
CA ARG A 336 -7.14 8.80 31.37
C ARG A 336 -6.30 7.77 30.64
N LEU A 337 -5.64 8.18 29.55
CA LEU A 337 -4.81 7.32 28.72
C LEU A 337 -3.37 7.78 28.81
N ARG A 338 -2.48 6.81 28.99
CA ARG A 338 -1.04 7.03 29.03
C ARG A 338 -0.37 6.18 27.97
N LEU A 339 0.53 6.79 27.20
CA LEU A 339 1.38 6.04 26.28
C LEU A 339 2.33 5.13 27.08
N VAL A 340 2.30 3.84 26.77
CA VAL A 340 3.17 2.83 27.38
C VAL A 340 4.54 2.88 26.69
N ILE A 341 5.40 3.76 27.18
CA ILE A 341 6.82 3.79 26.80
C ILE A 341 7.51 2.60 27.49
N LYS A 342 7.75 1.52 26.76
CA LYS A 342 8.55 0.40 27.29
C LYS A 342 10.00 0.86 27.47
N LYS A 343 10.37 1.26 28.68
CA LYS A 343 11.79 1.36 29.06
C LYS A 343 12.39 -0.04 29.05
N SER A 344 13.50 -0.22 28.35
CA SER A 344 14.33 -1.42 28.49
C SER A 344 14.75 -1.55 29.95
N SER A 345 14.59 -2.75 30.54
CA SER A 345 15.20 -3.00 31.85
C SER A 345 16.71 -3.05 31.63
N LYS A 346 17.42 -2.03 32.09
CA LYS A 346 18.86 -2.15 32.34
C LYS A 346 19.03 -3.35 33.29
N ARG A 347 19.61 -4.43 32.78
CA ARG A 347 20.23 -5.46 33.62
C ARG A 347 21.69 -5.11 33.79
#